data_AF-A0A536J7D0-F1
#
_entry.id   AF-A0A536J7D0-F1
#
_cell.length_a   1.000
_cell.length_b   1.000
_cell.length_c   1.000
_cell.angle_alpha   90.00
_cell.angle_beta   90.00
_cell.angle_gamma   90.00
#
_symmetry.space_group_name_H-M   'P 1'
#
loop_
_entity.id
_entity.type
_entity.pdbx_description
1 polymer ?
#
loop_
_entity_poly.entity_id
_entity_poly.type
_entity_poly.pdbx_seq_one_letter_code
_entity_poly.pdbx_strand_id
1 'polypeptide(L)'
;MKDAIVVPISALRRIFIGLILVILLIVLVLVVRTQLFRAGIATLFAPSAAEVIDHGAYQAVFLTNGSTYFGKLQAQGDAWFLLTDVFYLSSSEQTGTQLIKRGNEAQGPKEPMIIPAAQVLFIENLREDSDVVTLIKKFKSGQLPAATPPPATPTAAPSTARPSPTPSPTR
;
A
#
# COMPACT_ATOMS: atom_id res chain seq x y z
N MET A 1 78.78 16.86 19.68
CA MET A 1 77.68 17.64 20.28
C MET A 1 76.40 17.13 19.64
N LYS A 2 75.43 16.63 20.42
CA LYS A 2 74.18 16.08 19.89
C LYS A 2 73.18 17.23 19.81
N ASP A 3 72.79 17.61 18.59
CA ASP A 3 71.77 18.63 18.36
C ASP A 3 70.44 18.16 18.97
N ALA A 4 69.99 18.85 20.02
CA ALA A 4 68.69 18.61 20.62
C ALA A 4 67.62 19.29 19.76
N ILE A 5 66.89 18.50 18.98
CA ILE A 5 65.75 18.98 18.19
C ILE A 5 64.61 19.30 19.16
N VAL A 6 64.42 20.59 19.44
CA VAL A 6 63.32 21.09 20.26
C VAL A 6 62.08 21.15 19.39
N VAL A 7 61.22 20.13 19.47
CA VAL A 7 59.93 20.14 18.78
C VAL A 7 58.96 21.04 19.56
N PRO A 8 58.45 22.12 18.96
CA PRO A 8 57.48 22.98 19.64
C PRO A 8 56.16 22.22 19.87
N ILE A 9 55.64 22.28 21.09
CA ILE A 9 54.42 21.55 21.52
C ILE A 9 53.20 21.89 20.63
N SER A 10 53.18 23.08 20.03
CA SER A 10 52.15 23.51 19.07
C SER A 10 52.17 22.71 17.76
N ALA A 11 53.34 22.26 17.30
CA ALA A 11 53.46 21.38 16.14
C ALA A 11 52.94 19.97 16.45
N LEU A 12 53.25 19.46 17.65
CA LEU A 12 52.78 18.16 18.11
C LEU A 12 51.24 18.14 18.21
N ARG A 13 50.62 19.19 18.77
CA ARG A 13 49.15 19.31 18.87
C ARG A 13 48.46 19.30 17.51
N ARG A 14 49.02 19.97 16.50
CA ARG A 14 48.46 20.01 15.14
C ARG A 14 48.50 18.63 14.48
N ILE A 15 49.58 17.87 14.69
CA ILE A 15 49.73 16.50 14.18
C ILE A 15 48.69 15.58 14.85
N PHE A 16 48.52 15.67 16.17
CA PHE A 16 47.51 14.89 16.89
C PHE A 16 46.08 15.22 16.46
N ILE A 17 45.73 16.50 16.30
CA ILE A 17 44.41 16.90 15.80
C ILE A 17 44.17 16.38 14.39
N GLY A 18 45.17 16.48 13.51
CA GLY A 18 45.10 15.92 12.16
C GLY A 18 44.85 14.41 12.15
N LEU A 19 45.57 13.66 13.00
CA LEU A 19 45.39 12.21 13.14
C LEU A 19 43.97 11.85 13.62
N ILE A 20 43.44 12.56 14.61
CA ILE A 20 42.09 12.34 15.13
C ILE A 20 41.04 12.58 14.03
N LEU A 21 41.19 13.66 13.26
CA LEU A 21 40.27 13.97 12.16
C LEU A 21 40.32 12.90 11.06
N VAL A 22 41.50 12.36 10.74
CA VAL A 22 41.64 11.27 9.76
C VAL A 22 41.00 9.99 10.26
N ILE A 23 41.21 9.61 11.53
CA ILE A 23 40.58 8.42 12.13
C ILE A 23 39.06 8.57 12.12
N LEU A 24 38.54 9.75 12.48
CA LEU A 24 37.11 10.01 12.50
C LEU A 24 36.50 9.92 11.09
N LEU A 25 37.22 10.39 10.07
CA LEU A 25 36.82 10.25 8.66
C LEU A 25 36.81 8.79 8.19
N ILE A 26 37.81 7.98 8.57
CA ILE A 26 37.84 6.55 8.25
C ILE A 26 36.66 5.82 8.90
N VAL A 27 36.38 6.10 10.18
CA VAL A 27 35.23 5.52 10.88
C VAL A 27 33.91 5.93 10.20
N LEU A 28 33.77 7.19 9.81
CA LEU A 28 32.60 7.67 9.08
C LEU A 28 32.39 6.91 7.77
N VAL A 29 33.45 6.73 6.97
CA VAL A 29 33.38 5.96 5.70
C VAL A 29 32.99 4.50 5.94
N LEU A 30 33.52 3.86 6.98
CA LEU A 30 33.18 2.48 7.34
C LEU A 30 31.71 2.35 7.80
N VAL A 31 31.22 3.31 8.58
CA VAL A 31 29.81 3.36 9.00
C VAL A 31 28.90 3.59 7.79
N VAL A 32 29.22 4.55 6.91
CA VAL A 32 28.42 4.82 5.70
C VAL A 32 28.41 3.59 4.78
N ARG A 33 29.56 2.94 4.57
CA ARG A 33 29.65 1.74 3.74
C ARG A 33 28.82 0.58 4.31
N THR A 34 28.88 0.36 5.61
CA THR A 34 28.08 -0.70 6.25
C THR A 34 26.59 -0.38 6.24
N GLN A 35 26.18 0.87 6.43
CA GLN A 35 24.78 1.28 6.33
C GLN A 35 24.23 1.12 4.89
N LEU A 36 24.99 1.53 3.88
CA LEU A 36 24.59 1.36 2.47
C LEU A 36 24.52 -0.10 2.06
N PHE A 37 25.44 -0.94 2.54
CA PHE A 37 25.41 -2.39 2.28
C PHE A 37 24.22 -3.09 2.97
N ARG A 38 23.93 -2.72 4.23
CA ARG A 38 22.76 -3.22 4.96
C ARG A 38 21.45 -2.79 4.31
N ALA A 39 21.34 -1.54 3.87
CA ALA A 39 20.17 -1.02 3.17
C ALA A 39 19.97 -1.72 1.81
N GLY A 40 21.04 -1.92 1.04
CA GLY A 40 20.98 -2.59 -0.26
C GLY A 40 20.65 -4.09 -0.18
N ILE A 41 21.05 -4.78 0.90
CA ILE A 41 20.65 -6.18 1.14
C ILE A 41 19.22 -6.25 1.66
N ALA A 42 18.81 -5.37 2.57
CA ALA A 42 17.47 -5.39 3.13
C ALA A 42 16.36 -5.19 2.09
N THR A 43 16.60 -4.41 1.03
CA THR A 43 15.65 -4.24 -0.07
C THR A 43 15.56 -5.45 -1.00
N LEU A 44 16.61 -6.28 -1.08
CA LEU A 44 16.62 -7.51 -1.88
C LEU A 44 15.91 -8.68 -1.20
N PHE A 45 15.76 -8.62 0.13
CA PHE A 45 15.12 -9.66 0.95
C PHE A 45 13.88 -9.16 1.70
N ALA A 46 13.36 -7.99 1.34
CA ALA A 46 12.08 -7.53 1.90
C ALA A 46 10.98 -8.44 1.33
N PRO A 47 10.21 -9.15 2.18
CA PRO A 47 9.13 -10.00 1.70
C PRO A 47 8.17 -9.13 0.90
N SER A 48 7.96 -9.50 -0.36
CA SER A 48 6.98 -8.82 -1.20
C SER A 48 5.61 -8.95 -0.54
N ALA A 49 4.70 -8.01 -0.76
CA ALA A 49 3.33 -8.11 -0.25
C ALA A 49 2.67 -9.47 -0.63
N ALA A 50 3.09 -10.07 -1.74
CA ALA A 50 2.66 -11.39 -2.17
C ALA A 50 3.01 -12.52 -1.20
N GLU A 51 4.12 -12.42 -0.46
CA GLU A 51 4.58 -13.44 0.49
C GLU A 51 3.79 -13.41 1.81
N VAL A 52 3.10 -12.31 2.09
CA VAL A 52 2.27 -12.12 3.30
C VAL A 52 0.78 -12.41 3.03
N ILE A 53 0.38 -12.61 1.76
CA ILE A 53 -1.00 -12.98 1.41
C ILE A 53 -1.23 -14.45 1.78
N ASP A 54 -2.21 -14.68 2.65
CA ASP A 54 -2.65 -16.03 2.97
C ASP A 54 -3.66 -16.53 1.92
N HIS A 55 -3.22 -17.35 0.99
CA HIS A 55 -4.08 -17.92 -0.06
C HIS A 55 -5.24 -18.78 0.50
N GLY A 56 -5.11 -19.29 1.72
CA GLY A 56 -6.16 -20.02 2.45
C GLY A 56 -7.25 -19.10 3.00
N ALA A 57 -6.91 -17.85 3.33
CA ALA A 57 -7.84 -16.85 3.83
C ALA A 57 -8.55 -16.07 2.71
N TYR A 58 -9.63 -15.36 3.06
CA TYR A 58 -10.14 -14.25 2.23
C TYR A 58 -9.36 -12.98 2.57
N GLN A 59 -9.22 -12.08 1.62
CA GLN A 59 -8.59 -10.78 1.81
C GLN A 59 -9.62 -9.66 1.74
N ALA A 60 -9.46 -8.65 2.58
CA ALA A 60 -10.05 -7.33 2.37
C ALA A 60 -9.04 -6.46 1.62
N VAL A 61 -9.47 -5.86 0.51
CA VAL A 61 -8.66 -4.99 -0.35
C VAL A 61 -9.26 -3.60 -0.33
N PHE A 62 -8.51 -2.66 0.24
CA PHE A 62 -8.91 -1.27 0.37
C PHE A 62 -8.28 -0.46 -0.76
N LEU A 63 -9.11 0.17 -1.58
CA LEU A 63 -8.65 0.94 -2.73
C LEU A 63 -8.54 2.43 -2.41
N THR A 64 -7.70 3.14 -3.16
CA THR A 64 -7.47 4.60 -3.07
C THR A 64 -8.76 5.42 -3.25
N ASN A 65 -9.74 4.90 -3.97
CA ASN A 65 -11.04 5.52 -4.18
C ASN A 65 -12.04 5.30 -3.02
N GLY A 66 -11.59 4.69 -1.91
CA GLY A 66 -12.41 4.38 -0.74
C GLY A 66 -13.26 3.12 -0.87
N SER A 67 -13.27 2.46 -2.02
CA SER A 67 -13.98 1.18 -2.18
C SER A 67 -13.23 0.05 -1.47
N THR A 68 -14.00 -0.87 -0.88
CA THR A 68 -13.46 -2.07 -0.23
C THR A 68 -14.06 -3.30 -0.88
N TYR A 69 -13.21 -4.24 -1.27
CA TYR A 69 -13.61 -5.53 -1.85
C TYR A 69 -13.08 -6.68 -1.01
N PHE A 70 -13.83 -7.77 -0.96
CA PHE A 70 -13.47 -8.99 -0.26
C PHE A 70 -13.37 -10.13 -1.25
N GLY A 71 -12.35 -10.97 -1.18
CA GLY A 71 -12.19 -12.08 -2.11
C GLY A 71 -10.93 -12.89 -1.89
N LYS A 72 -10.60 -13.74 -2.84
CA LYS A 72 -9.36 -14.50 -2.90
C LYS A 72 -8.34 -13.74 -3.74
N LEU A 73 -7.29 -13.25 -3.08
CA LEU A 73 -6.29 -12.40 -3.70
C LEU A 73 -5.09 -13.23 -4.16
N GLN A 74 -4.64 -12.94 -5.37
CA GLN A 74 -3.41 -13.47 -5.94
C GLN A 74 -2.59 -12.32 -6.53
N ALA A 75 -1.31 -12.24 -6.17
CA ALA A 75 -0.38 -11.33 -6.81
C ALA A 75 0.02 -11.85 -8.19
N GLN A 76 0.10 -10.95 -9.17
CA GLN A 76 0.55 -11.23 -10.53
C GLN A 76 1.75 -10.32 -10.83
N GLY A 77 2.94 -10.78 -10.44
CA GLY A 77 4.15 -9.95 -10.36
C GLY A 77 3.99 -8.81 -9.35
N ASP A 78 4.70 -7.71 -9.58
CA ASP A 78 4.72 -6.57 -8.64
C ASP A 78 3.68 -5.49 -8.96
N ALA A 79 3.08 -5.54 -10.16
CA ALA A 79 2.25 -4.46 -10.67
C ALA A 79 0.74 -4.70 -10.48
N TRP A 80 0.31 -5.95 -10.31
CA TRP A 80 -1.09 -6.32 -10.40
C TRP A 80 -1.50 -7.31 -9.32
N PHE A 81 -2.73 -7.14 -8.84
CA PHE A 81 -3.44 -8.12 -8.05
C PHE A 81 -4.67 -8.62 -8.82
N LEU A 82 -4.90 -9.92 -8.72
CA LEU A 82 -6.09 -10.60 -9.22
C LEU A 82 -6.95 -10.99 -8.02
N LEU A 83 -8.17 -10.47 -7.98
CA LEU A 83 -9.15 -10.80 -6.95
C LEU A 83 -10.25 -11.65 -7.57
N THR A 84 -10.36 -12.89 -7.13
CA THR A 84 -11.46 -13.81 -7.48
C THR A 84 -12.42 -13.94 -6.31
N ASP A 85 -13.58 -14.54 -6.55
CA ASP A 85 -14.59 -14.68 -5.52
C ASP A 85 -14.97 -13.33 -4.87
N VAL A 86 -15.22 -12.30 -5.70
CA VAL A 86 -15.31 -10.91 -5.23
C VAL A 86 -16.66 -10.57 -4.61
N PHE A 87 -16.64 -9.94 -3.44
CA PHE A 87 -17.79 -9.41 -2.71
C PHE A 87 -17.55 -7.97 -2.25
N TYR A 88 -18.61 -7.24 -1.96
CA TYR A 88 -18.57 -5.93 -1.29
C TYR A 88 -19.75 -5.79 -0.33
N LEU A 89 -19.62 -4.86 0.62
CA LEU A 89 -20.71 -4.53 1.54
C LEU A 89 -21.48 -3.33 1.01
N SER A 90 -22.80 -3.41 1.03
CA SER A 90 -23.70 -2.31 0.75
C SER A 90 -24.54 -2.04 2.00
N SER A 91 -24.52 -0.81 2.49
CA SER A 91 -25.40 -0.40 3.58
C SER A 91 -26.61 0.32 3.01
N SER A 92 -27.82 -0.12 3.39
CA SER A 92 -29.02 0.67 3.16
C SER A 92 -29.74 0.95 4.48
N GLU A 93 -30.37 2.11 4.59
CA GLU A 93 -31.12 2.55 5.77
C GLU A 93 -32.23 1.56 6.17
N GLN A 94 -32.76 0.78 5.22
CA GLN A 94 -33.90 -0.12 5.44
C GLN A 94 -33.52 -1.57 5.73
N THR A 95 -32.37 -2.06 5.23
CA THR A 95 -31.96 -3.48 5.40
C THR A 95 -30.62 -3.65 6.11
N GLY A 96 -29.98 -2.56 6.51
CA GLY A 96 -28.66 -2.59 7.15
C GLY A 96 -27.55 -2.93 6.17
N THR A 97 -26.43 -3.44 6.70
CA THR A 97 -25.27 -3.84 5.90
C THR A 97 -25.48 -5.23 5.29
N GLN A 98 -25.45 -5.31 3.97
CA GLN A 98 -25.63 -6.53 3.19
C GLN A 98 -24.37 -6.88 2.42
N LEU A 99 -24.03 -8.17 2.36
CA LEU A 99 -22.98 -8.69 1.50
C LEU A 99 -23.53 -8.93 0.08
N ILE A 100 -22.85 -8.37 -0.91
CA ILE A 100 -23.20 -8.49 -2.33
C ILE A 100 -22.07 -9.18 -3.08
N LYS A 101 -22.42 -10.19 -3.87
CA LYS A 101 -21.49 -10.86 -4.79
C LYS A 101 -21.36 -10.05 -6.06
N ARG A 102 -20.13 -9.67 -6.43
CA ARG A 102 -19.84 -8.96 -7.67
C ARG A 102 -19.96 -9.91 -8.87
N GLY A 103 -20.46 -9.41 -9.99
CA GLY A 103 -20.62 -10.13 -11.26
C GLY A 103 -22.06 -10.11 -11.80
N ASN A 104 -23.05 -9.90 -10.93
CA ASN A 104 -24.47 -9.88 -11.29
C ASN A 104 -25.01 -8.44 -11.50
N GLU A 105 -24.14 -7.43 -11.51
CA GLU A 105 -24.52 -6.05 -11.85
C GLU A 105 -24.94 -5.92 -13.32
N ALA A 106 -25.59 -4.81 -13.67
CA ALA A 106 -25.95 -4.49 -15.06
C ALA A 106 -24.74 -4.47 -16.02
N GLN A 107 -23.55 -4.16 -15.50
CA GLN A 107 -22.31 -4.20 -16.29
C GLN A 107 -21.75 -5.62 -16.48
N GLY A 108 -22.26 -6.61 -15.74
CA GLY A 108 -21.92 -8.04 -15.85
C GLY A 108 -20.42 -8.34 -15.85
N PRO A 109 -19.61 -7.80 -14.92
CA PRO A 109 -18.16 -7.96 -14.99
C PRO A 109 -17.76 -9.43 -14.72
N LYS A 110 -16.91 -9.98 -15.58
CA LYS A 110 -16.34 -11.32 -15.38
C LYS A 110 -15.21 -11.28 -14.34
N GLU A 111 -15.02 -12.39 -13.62
CA GLU A 111 -13.83 -12.60 -12.79
C GLU A 111 -12.59 -12.97 -13.64
N PRO A 112 -11.36 -12.65 -13.18
CA PRO A 112 -11.03 -11.95 -11.93
C PRO A 112 -11.20 -10.43 -12.04
N MET A 113 -11.33 -9.76 -10.90
CA MET A 113 -11.13 -8.31 -10.82
C MET A 113 -9.63 -8.03 -10.84
N ILE A 114 -9.18 -7.28 -11.84
CA ILE A 114 -7.77 -6.91 -12.02
C ILE A 114 -7.55 -5.54 -11.39
N ILE A 115 -6.61 -5.46 -10.44
CA ILE A 115 -6.37 -4.27 -9.62
C ILE A 115 -4.89 -3.89 -9.75
N PRO A 116 -4.55 -2.67 -10.20
CA PRO A 116 -3.17 -2.20 -10.12
C PRO A 116 -2.72 -2.13 -8.66
N ALA A 117 -1.54 -2.66 -8.34
CA ALA A 117 -1.00 -2.62 -6.97
C ALA A 117 -0.88 -1.19 -6.43
N ALA A 118 -0.59 -0.22 -7.30
CA ALA A 118 -0.54 1.20 -6.96
C ALA A 118 -1.88 1.83 -6.56
N GLN A 119 -3.01 1.16 -6.80
CA GLN A 119 -4.35 1.62 -6.41
C GLN A 119 -4.84 0.94 -5.12
N VAL A 120 -4.03 0.08 -4.51
CA VAL A 120 -4.33 -0.59 -3.24
C VAL A 120 -3.67 0.21 -2.10
N LEU A 121 -4.47 0.60 -1.12
CA LEU A 121 -3.98 1.27 0.09
C LEU A 121 -3.37 0.27 1.07
N PHE A 122 -4.09 -0.81 1.36
CA PHE A 122 -3.63 -1.92 2.19
C PHE A 122 -4.50 -3.16 1.96
N ILE A 123 -3.99 -4.30 2.42
CA ILE A 123 -4.61 -5.61 2.31
C ILE A 123 -4.66 -6.22 3.70
N GLU A 124 -5.77 -6.84 4.08
CA GLU A 124 -5.91 -7.59 5.33
C GLU A 124 -6.31 -9.03 5.05
N ASN A 125 -5.59 -9.99 5.65
CA ASN A 125 -6.05 -11.39 5.69
C ASN A 125 -7.17 -11.50 6.74
N LEU A 126 -8.34 -11.98 6.31
CA LEU A 126 -9.51 -12.12 7.18
C LEU A 126 -9.45 -13.41 7.98
N ARG A 127 -9.75 -13.30 9.27
CA ARG A 127 -9.94 -14.47 10.13
C ARG A 127 -11.16 -15.28 9.70
N GLU A 128 -11.09 -16.59 9.91
CA GLU A 128 -12.17 -17.52 9.55
C GLU A 128 -13.48 -17.29 10.30
N ASP A 129 -13.40 -16.70 11.48
CA ASP A 129 -14.51 -16.37 12.39
C ASP A 129 -15.05 -14.95 12.20
N SER A 130 -14.53 -14.18 11.24
CA SER A 130 -15.03 -12.84 10.96
C SER A 130 -16.47 -12.86 10.42
N ASP A 131 -17.22 -11.80 10.72
CA ASP A 131 -18.60 -11.65 10.23
C ASP A 131 -18.67 -11.71 8.71
N VAL A 132 -17.72 -11.05 8.01
CA VAL A 132 -17.65 -11.04 6.55
C VAL A 132 -17.42 -12.45 6.00
N VAL A 133 -16.45 -13.20 6.53
CA VAL A 133 -16.20 -14.58 6.08
C VAL A 133 -17.40 -15.48 6.41
N THR A 134 -18.06 -15.28 7.54
CA THR A 134 -19.28 -15.98 7.91
C THR A 134 -20.42 -15.70 6.92
N LEU A 135 -20.60 -14.45 6.51
CA LEU A 135 -21.57 -14.07 5.48
C LEU A 135 -21.22 -14.68 4.12
N ILE A 136 -19.94 -14.69 3.72
CA ILE A 136 -19.51 -15.35 2.47
C ILE A 136 -19.81 -16.84 2.51
N LYS A 137 -19.52 -17.52 3.64
CA LYS A 137 -19.83 -18.95 3.83
C LYS A 137 -21.33 -19.20 3.71
N LYS A 138 -22.17 -18.41 4.37
CA LYS A 138 -23.65 -18.49 4.29
C LYS A 138 -24.18 -18.21 2.89
N PHE A 139 -23.57 -17.29 2.15
CA PHE A 139 -23.91 -17.04 0.75
C PHE A 139 -23.57 -18.25 -0.12
N LYS A 140 -22.36 -18.80 0.02
CA LYS A 140 -21.92 -19.98 -0.75
C LYS A 140 -22.70 -21.25 -0.44
N SER A 141 -23.27 -21.38 0.77
CA SER A 141 -24.18 -22.47 1.14
C SER A 141 -25.64 -22.25 0.73
N GLY A 142 -25.97 -21.10 0.13
CA GLY A 142 -27.33 -20.76 -0.31
C GLY A 142 -28.26 -20.28 0.82
N GLN A 143 -27.74 -20.02 2.03
CA GLN A 143 -28.52 -19.47 3.15
C GLN A 143 -28.72 -17.95 3.09
N LEU A 144 -28.00 -17.24 2.21
CA LEU A 144 -28.26 -15.83 1.91
C LEU A 144 -28.68 -15.69 0.44
N PRO A 145 -29.80 -14.99 0.17
CA PRO A 145 -30.20 -14.71 -1.21
C PRO A 145 -29.17 -13.81 -1.90
N ALA A 146 -29.08 -13.93 -3.22
CA ALA A 146 -28.31 -12.99 -4.02
C ALA A 146 -28.89 -11.59 -3.85
N ALA A 147 -28.15 -10.73 -3.16
CA ALA A 147 -28.47 -9.33 -3.04
C ALA A 147 -28.45 -8.68 -4.43
N THR A 148 -29.51 -7.95 -4.78
CA THR A 148 -29.51 -7.16 -6.01
C THR A 148 -28.53 -6.00 -5.80
N PRO A 149 -27.52 -5.84 -6.67
CA PRO A 149 -26.59 -4.73 -6.57
C PRO A 149 -27.34 -3.39 -6.70
N PRO A 150 -26.94 -2.33 -5.97
CA PRO A 150 -27.47 -1.00 -6.16
C PRO A 150 -27.37 -0.61 -7.65
N PRO A 151 -28.33 0.16 -8.19
CA PRO A 151 -28.21 0.71 -9.53
C PRO A 151 -26.84 1.37 -9.68
N ALA A 152 -26.11 1.07 -10.75
CA ALA A 152 -24.80 1.66 -11.00
C ALA A 152 -24.96 3.19 -11.07
N THR A 153 -24.68 3.89 -9.96
CA THR A 153 -24.59 5.33 -9.98
C THR A 153 -23.45 5.66 -10.94
N PRO A 154 -23.67 6.49 -11.98
CA PRO A 154 -22.59 6.90 -12.85
C PRO A 154 -21.48 7.46 -11.99
N THR A 155 -20.27 6.89 -12.10
CA THR A 155 -19.04 7.50 -11.58
C THR A 155 -19.11 8.98 -11.92
N ALA A 156 -19.12 9.84 -10.89
CA ALA A 156 -19.20 11.27 -11.08
C ALA A 156 -18.16 11.66 -12.13
N ALA A 157 -18.64 12.15 -13.28
CA ALA A 157 -17.77 12.71 -14.30
C ALA A 157 -16.88 13.75 -13.62
N PRO A 158 -15.59 13.86 -14.00
CA PRO A 158 -14.75 14.94 -13.49
C PRO A 158 -15.50 16.24 -13.74
N SER A 159 -15.79 16.99 -12.67
CA SER A 159 -16.40 18.30 -12.78
C SER A 159 -15.43 19.20 -13.55
N THR A 160 -15.57 19.27 -14.87
CA THR A 160 -15.02 20.36 -15.65
C THR A 160 -15.85 21.57 -15.28
N ALA A 161 -15.45 22.24 -14.19
CA ALA A 161 -16.00 23.51 -13.78
C ALA A 161 -15.94 24.46 -14.99
N ARG A 162 -17.10 24.71 -15.61
CA ARG A 162 -17.26 25.75 -16.60
C ARG A 162 -17.21 27.08 -15.85
N PRO A 163 -16.24 27.98 -16.08
CA PRO A 163 -16.28 29.29 -15.46
C PRO A 163 -17.53 30.04 -15.93
N SER A 164 -18.32 30.51 -14.97
CA SER A 164 -19.55 31.29 -15.19
C SER A 164 -19.22 32.60 -15.91
N PRO A 165 -20.03 33.07 -16.88
CA PRO A 165 -19.83 34.37 -17.50
C PRO A 165 -20.14 35.50 -16.50
N THR A 166 -19.20 36.42 -16.33
CA THR A 166 -19.32 37.66 -15.57
C THR A 166 -20.47 38.52 -16.11
N PRO A 167 -21.43 38.99 -15.29
CA PRO A 167 -22.42 39.96 -15.76
C PRO A 167 -21.75 41.33 -15.95
N SER A 168 -21.91 41.90 -17.16
CA SER A 168 -21.47 43.26 -17.48
C SER A 168 -22.36 44.29 -16.78
N PRO A 169 -21.82 45.37 -16.20
CA PRO A 169 -22.64 46.44 -15.61
C PRO A 169 -23.10 47.41 -16.70
N THR A 170 -24.41 47.52 -16.92
CA THR A 170 -25.00 48.59 -17.72
C THR A 170 -25.01 49.88 -16.90
N ARG A 171 -24.45 50.95 -17.47
CA ARG A 171 -24.57 52.34 -17.01
C ARG A 171 -25.69 53.02 -17.77
#